data_AF-A0A843STS8-F1
#
_entry.id   AF-A0A843STS8-F1
#
_cell.length_a   1.000
_cell.length_b   1.000
_cell.length_c   1.000
_cell.angle_alpha   90.00
_cell.angle_beta   90.00
_cell.angle_gamma   90.00
#
_symmetry.space_group_name_H-M   'P 1'
#
loop_
_entity.id
_entity.type
_entity.pdbx_description
1 polymer ?
#
loop_
_entity_poly.entity_id
_entity_poly.type
_entity_poly.pdbx_seq_one_letter_code
_entity_poly.pdbx_strand_id
1 'polypeptide(L)'
;MLGAAFRTVRQNTIQIAEDVPDDKYDFRPAPDARSIGQTLVHVALSPRFQLHVHQNRVDDLKQVNFPELMQKMAVEEAKPRTQAVESATL
;
A
#
# COMPACT_ATOMS: atom_id res chain seq x y z
N MET A 1 -13.12 -15.72 8.53
CA MET A 1 -13.99 -15.12 7.49
C MET A 1 -13.75 -13.63 7.20
N LEU A 2 -12.57 -13.04 7.49
CA LEU A 2 -12.13 -11.80 6.83
C LEU A 2 -10.60 -11.72 6.78
N GLY A 3 -9.94 -12.03 7.91
CA GLY A 3 -8.46 -12.10 7.97
C GLY A 3 -7.83 -13.13 7.03
N ALA A 4 -8.54 -14.20 6.66
CA ALA A 4 -8.06 -15.15 5.64
C ALA A 4 -8.04 -14.52 4.24
N ALA A 5 -9.06 -13.75 3.87
CA ALA A 5 -9.13 -13.07 2.59
C ALA A 5 -8.05 -11.98 2.48
N PHE A 6 -7.81 -11.20 3.54
CA PHE A 6 -6.69 -10.24 3.57
C PHE A 6 -5.33 -10.91 3.38
N ARG A 7 -5.11 -12.06 4.01
CA ARG A 7 -3.88 -12.84 3.80
C ARG A 7 -3.74 -13.35 2.37
N THR A 8 -4.84 -13.77 1.74
CA THR A 8 -4.83 -14.18 0.32
C THR A 8 -4.49 -13.02 -0.60
N VAL A 9 -5.11 -11.85 -0.42
CA VAL A 9 -4.80 -10.66 -1.23
C VAL A 9 -3.34 -10.27 -1.06
N ARG A 10 -2.83 -10.24 0.18
CA ARG A 10 -1.42 -9.96 0.47
C ARG A 10 -0.49 -10.96 -0.23
N GLN A 11 -0.77 -12.26 -0.16
CA GLN A 11 0.04 -13.28 -0.82
C GLN A 11 0.05 -13.09 -2.34
N ASN A 12 -1.10 -12.78 -2.93
CA ASN A 12 -1.19 -12.50 -4.36
C ASN A 12 -0.39 -11.24 -4.73
N THR A 13 -0.43 -10.18 -3.91
CA THR A 13 0.36 -8.97 -4.14
C THR A 13 1.86 -9.23 -4.05
N ILE A 14 2.31 -10.06 -3.12
CA ILE A 14 3.72 -10.48 -3.01
C ILE A 14 4.16 -11.25 -4.25
N GLN A 15 3.34 -12.22 -4.70
CA GLN A 15 3.66 -12.98 -5.91
C GLN A 15 3.78 -12.06 -7.14
N ILE A 16 2.88 -11.09 -7.28
CA ILE A 16 2.94 -10.11 -8.38
C ILE A 16 4.21 -9.27 -8.29
N ALA A 17 4.63 -8.86 -7.09
CA ALA A 17 5.88 -8.10 -6.91
C ALA A 17 7.12 -8.93 -7.29
N GLU A 18 7.13 -10.23 -6.97
CA GLU A 18 8.20 -11.17 -7.36
C GLU A 18 8.21 -11.45 -8.87
N ASP A 19 7.04 -11.55 -9.49
CA ASP A 19 6.89 -11.83 -10.93
C ASP A 19 7.23 -10.61 -11.81
N VAL A 20 7.09 -9.39 -11.28
CA VAL A 20 7.42 -8.15 -12.01
C VAL A 20 8.93 -7.88 -11.90
N PRO A 21 9.65 -7.75 -13.03
CA PRO A 21 11.07 -7.42 -13.01
C PRO A 21 11.30 -5.96 -12.56
N ASP A 22 12.38 -5.72 -11.79
CA ASP A 22 12.75 -4.44 -11.18
C ASP A 22 12.77 -3.26 -12.16
N ASP A 23 13.11 -3.53 -13.42
CA ASP A 23 13.18 -2.55 -14.51
C ASP A 23 11.82 -1.99 -14.92
N LYS A 24 10.70 -2.60 -14.48
CA LYS A 24 9.33 -2.17 -14.79
C LYS A 24 8.59 -1.51 -13.63
N TYR A 25 9.23 -1.32 -12.47
CA TYR A 25 8.57 -0.65 -11.34
C TYR A 25 8.22 0.82 -11.62
N ASP A 26 8.97 1.46 -12.52
CA ASP A 26 8.71 2.81 -13.03
C ASP A 26 7.70 2.86 -14.18
N PHE A 27 7.23 1.72 -14.68
CA PHE A 27 6.25 1.68 -15.76
C PHE A 27 4.96 2.34 -15.33
N ARG A 28 4.51 3.33 -16.12
CA ARG A 28 3.25 4.03 -15.94
C ARG A 28 2.33 3.72 -17.13
N PRO A 29 1.13 3.16 -16.90
CA PRO A 29 0.19 2.87 -17.98
C PRO A 29 -0.44 4.14 -18.58
N ALA A 30 -0.49 5.24 -17.83
CA ALA A 30 -0.94 6.55 -18.30
C ALA A 30 -0.17 7.68 -17.56
N PRO A 31 -0.08 8.90 -18.12
CA PRO A 31 0.67 10.01 -17.51
C PRO A 31 0.16 10.45 -16.14
N ASP A 32 -1.13 10.24 -15.87
CA ASP A 32 -1.84 10.54 -14.62
C ASP A 32 -1.98 9.32 -13.69
N ALA A 33 -1.54 8.14 -14.12
CA ALA A 33 -1.62 6.91 -13.35
C ALA A 33 -0.38 6.71 -12.46
N ARG A 34 -0.59 6.01 -11.33
CA ARG A 34 0.50 5.51 -10.48
C ARG A 34 1.37 4.52 -11.26
N SER A 35 2.67 4.51 -11.00
CA SER A 35 3.54 3.45 -11.51
C SER A 35 3.20 2.10 -10.86
N ILE A 36 3.75 1.00 -11.41
CA ILE A 36 3.56 -0.33 -10.82
C ILE A 36 4.03 -0.35 -9.36
N GLY A 37 5.23 0.16 -9.08
CA GLY A 37 5.73 0.24 -7.69
C GLY A 37 4.85 1.10 -6.79
N GLN A 38 4.40 2.26 -7.25
CA GLN A 38 3.48 3.10 -6.48
C GLN A 38 2.14 2.41 -6.20
N THR A 39 1.66 1.58 -7.13
CA THR A 39 0.40 0.84 -6.99
C THR A 39 0.53 -0.30 -5.99
N LEU A 40 1.63 -1.05 -6.04
CA LEU A 40 1.91 -2.13 -5.08
C LEU A 40 2.07 -1.59 -3.66
N VAL A 41 2.78 -0.46 -3.48
CA VAL A 41 2.87 0.23 -2.18
C VAL A 41 1.50 0.73 -1.73
N HIS A 42 0.69 1.30 -2.62
CA HIS A 42 -0.66 1.74 -2.28
C HIS A 42 -1.52 0.59 -1.73
N VAL A 43 -1.46 -0.58 -2.37
CA VAL A 43 -2.16 -1.79 -1.91
C VAL A 43 -1.60 -2.28 -0.56
N ALA A 44 -0.27 -2.22 -0.37
CA ALA A 44 0.39 -2.58 0.88
C ALA A 44 -0.03 -1.70 2.08
N LEU A 45 -0.13 -0.39 1.85
CA LEU A 45 -0.41 0.60 2.89
C LEU A 45 -1.90 0.76 3.16
N SER A 46 -2.77 0.41 2.21
CA SER A 46 -4.23 0.55 2.32
C SER A 46 -4.79 0.03 3.65
N PRO A 47 -4.44 -1.18 4.15
CA PRO A 47 -4.97 -1.72 5.40
C PRO A 47 -4.56 -0.94 6.66
N ARG A 48 -3.52 -0.10 6.60
CA ARG A 48 -3.02 0.65 7.77
C ARG A 48 -4.04 1.66 8.27
N PHE A 49 -4.86 2.22 7.37
CA PHE A 49 -5.94 3.12 7.78
C PHE A 49 -6.97 2.40 8.65
N GLN A 50 -7.47 1.25 8.18
CA GLN A 50 -8.44 0.45 8.95
C GLN A 50 -7.82 -0.04 10.26
N LEU A 51 -6.53 -0.41 10.24
CA LEU A 51 -5.81 -0.80 11.46
C LEU A 51 -5.70 0.37 12.44
N HIS A 52 -5.39 1.57 11.98
CA HIS A 52 -5.30 2.77 12.80
C HIS A 52 -6.64 3.14 13.43
N VAL A 53 -7.73 3.12 12.64
CA VAL A 53 -9.10 3.35 13.12
C VAL A 53 -9.49 2.31 14.18
N HIS A 54 -9.21 1.03 13.92
CA HIS A 54 -9.54 -0.06 14.84
C HIS A 54 -8.71 -0.03 16.13
N GLN A 55 -7.40 0.21 16.04
CA GLN A 55 -6.50 0.27 17.19
C GLN A 55 -6.80 1.45 18.11
N ASN A 56 -7.10 2.62 17.54
CA ASN A 56 -7.44 3.82 18.31
C ASN A 56 -8.92 3.86 18.71
N ARG A 57 -9.70 2.80 18.39
CA ARG A 57 -11.14 2.69 18.67
C ARG A 57 -11.89 3.96 18.27
N VAL A 58 -11.56 4.50 17.12
CA VAL A 58 -12.18 5.72 16.60
C VAL A 58 -13.65 5.44 16.36
N ASP A 59 -14.50 6.06 17.18
CA ASP A 59 -15.95 6.00 17.13
C ASP A 59 -16.56 7.08 16.23
N ASP A 60 -15.83 8.18 16.01
CA ASP A 60 -16.19 9.24 15.06
C ASP A 60 -15.03 9.52 14.08
N LEU A 61 -15.29 9.32 12.79
CA LEU A 61 -14.31 9.59 11.72
C LEU A 61 -13.88 11.06 11.67
N LYS A 62 -14.65 12.00 12.24
CA LYS A 62 -14.22 13.41 12.37
C LYS A 62 -13.01 13.59 13.28
N GLN A 63 -12.73 12.64 14.17
CA GLN A 63 -11.55 12.64 15.01
C GLN A 63 -10.30 12.16 14.24
N VAL A 64 -10.48 11.58 13.06
CA VAL A 64 -9.36 11.18 12.21
C VAL A 64 -8.92 12.37 11.37
N ASN A 65 -7.66 12.77 11.55
CA ASN A 65 -7.03 13.75 10.68
C ASN A 65 -6.70 13.10 9.33
N PHE A 66 -7.70 12.96 8.46
CA PHE A 66 -7.56 12.39 7.12
C PHE A 66 -6.45 13.05 6.29
N PRO A 67 -6.31 14.40 6.25
CA PRO A 67 -5.19 15.04 5.55
C PRO A 67 -3.82 14.56 6.04
N GLU A 68 -3.61 14.49 7.35
CA GLU A 68 -2.32 14.08 7.92
C GLU A 68 -2.02 12.59 7.66
N LEU A 69 -3.04 11.75 7.74
CA LEU A 69 -2.90 10.33 7.44
C LEU A 69 -2.60 10.08 5.96
N MET A 70 -3.29 10.78 5.06
CA MET A 70 -3.01 10.75 3.62
C MET A 70 -1.61 11.29 3.32
N GLN A 71 -1.16 12.33 4.01
CA GLN A 71 0.19 12.87 3.84
C GLN A 71 1.26 11.89 4.30
N LYS A 72 1.05 11.18 5.42
CA LYS A 72 1.92 10.09 5.88
C LYS A 72 1.99 8.96 4.86
N MET A 73 0.86 8.55 4.29
CA MET A 73 0.83 7.54 3.22
C MET A 73 1.52 8.02 1.94
N ALA A 74 1.31 9.27 1.52
CA ALA A 74 1.98 9.84 0.36
C ALA A 74 3.51 9.94 0.55
N VAL A 75 3.97 10.28 1.76
CA VAL A 75 5.40 10.29 2.10
C VAL A 75 5.98 8.87 2.09
N GLU A 76 5.20 7.86 2.50
CA GLU A 76 5.62 6.46 2.40
C GLU A 76 5.60 5.93 0.96
N GLU A 77 4.63 6.34 0.14
CA GLU A 77 4.52 6.03 -1.30
C GLU A 77 5.61 6.71 -2.13
N ALA A 78 6.12 7.87 -1.71
CA ALA A 78 7.18 8.60 -2.41
C ALA A 78 8.60 8.07 -2.15
N LYS A 79 8.79 7.12 -1.23
CA LYS A 79 10.11 6.53 -0.96
C LYS A 79 10.50 5.65 -2.16
N PRO A 80 11.68 5.86 -2.78
CA PRO A 80 12.16 4.97 -3.83
C PRO A 80 12.39 3.59 -3.23
N ARG A 81 11.68 2.58 -3.73
CA ARG A 81 11.78 1.19 -3.27
C ARG A 81 12.01 0.27 -4.46
N THR A 82 12.97 -0.63 -4.29
CA THR A 82 13.30 -1.74 -5.19
C THR A 82 12.51 -2.99 -4.78
N GLN A 83 12.37 -3.97 -5.68
CA GLN A 83 11.61 -5.21 -5.49
C GLN A 83 11.91 -5.91 -4.15
N ALA A 84 13.20 -5.99 -3.78
CA ALA A 84 13.63 -6.60 -2.52
C ALA A 84 13.05 -5.93 -1.26
N VAL A 85 12.74 -4.63 -1.33
CA VAL A 85 12.15 -3.88 -0.21
C VAL A 85 10.62 -4.00 -0.21
N GLU A 86 10.02 -4.17 -1.38
CA GLU A 86 8.57 -4.28 -1.57
C GLU A 86 8.03 -5.61 -1.07
N SER A 87 8.66 -6.74 -1.44
CA SER A 87 8.31 -8.07 -0.95
C SER A 87 8.47 -8.22 0.57
N ALA A 88 9.34 -7.43 1.19
CA ALA A 88 9.58 -7.44 2.64
C ALA A 88 8.63 -6.51 3.43
N THR A 89 8.00 -5.54 2.77
CA THR A 89 7.13 -4.53 3.42
C THR A 89 5.65 -4.86 3.30
N LEU A 90 5.27 -5.58 2.24
CA LEU A 90 3.96 -6.23 2.10
C LEU A 90 3.76 -7.21 3.22
#